data_AF-A0AAU0RMU3-F1
#
_entry.id   AF-A0AAU0RMU3-F1
#
_cell.length_a   1.000
_cell.length_b   1.000
_cell.length_c   1.000
_cell.angle_alpha   90.00
_cell.angle_beta   90.00
_cell.angle_gamma   90.00
#
_symmetry.space_group_name_H-M   'P 1'
#
loop_
_entity.id
_entity.type
_entity.pdbx_description
1 polymer ?
#
loop_
_entity_poly.entity_id
_entity_poly.type
_entity_poly.pdbx_seq_one_letter_code
_entity_poly.pdbx_strand_id
1 'polypeptide(L)'
;MKTTLSILLIFICSLNGFAQKKWMSEVPKQIIIVRSTKSYEEALTAAKDAAKKLGKKLDLRELSPNAKTGLTLSEAACKTGGSDEKDFPYYPARGDGNADNDDYISVEYSNAYKHLSGGYYIVVAGIQDVEAKKLLAEVKAVFKDAYGKRTMVWYGPMD
;
A
#
# COMPACT_ATOMS: atom_id res chain seq x y z
N MET A 1 -51.98 36.95 -0.42
CA MET A 1 -51.17 36.29 0.64
C MET A 1 -51.08 34.81 0.24
N LYS A 2 -50.05 34.37 -0.50
CA LYS A 2 -48.70 33.95 -0.05
C LYS A 2 -48.73 32.84 1.02
N THR A 3 -48.81 31.58 0.58
CA THR A 3 -48.25 30.42 1.28
C THR A 3 -47.80 29.37 0.25
N THR A 4 -46.92 29.76 -0.65
CA THR A 4 -46.02 28.82 -1.32
C THR A 4 -44.72 28.76 -0.53
N LEU A 5 -44.04 27.60 -0.58
CA LEU A 5 -42.64 27.39 -0.20
C LEU A 5 -42.35 26.96 1.24
N SER A 6 -42.50 25.67 1.57
CA SER A 6 -41.85 25.09 2.77
C SER A 6 -41.56 23.57 2.75
N ILE A 7 -41.65 22.88 1.61
CA ILE A 7 -41.40 21.40 1.58
C ILE A 7 -40.09 21.02 0.86
N LEU A 8 -39.43 21.94 0.14
CA LEU A 8 -38.26 21.60 -0.69
C LEU A 8 -36.90 21.63 0.05
N LEU A 9 -36.82 22.05 1.32
CA LEU A 9 -35.51 22.23 2.00
C LEU A 9 -35.00 21.04 2.82
N ILE A 10 -35.81 20.02 3.09
CA ILE A 10 -35.41 18.93 3.99
C ILE A 10 -34.72 17.77 3.24
N PHE A 11 -34.80 17.72 1.91
CA PHE A 11 -34.22 16.61 1.13
C PHE A 11 -32.75 16.77 0.75
N ILE A 12 -32.14 17.93 0.99
CA ILE A 12 -30.74 18.20 0.58
C ILE A 12 -29.74 17.78 1.66
N CYS A 13 -30.16 17.65 2.93
CA CYS A 13 -29.24 17.35 4.04
C CYS A 13 -28.85 15.87 4.16
N SER A 14 -29.59 14.94 3.56
CA SER A 14 -29.34 13.49 3.68
C SER A 14 -28.36 12.93 2.65
N LEU A 15 -27.92 13.73 1.66
CA LEU A 15 -26.94 13.29 0.65
C LEU A 15 -25.48 13.34 1.14
N ASN A 16 -25.18 14.02 2.25
CA ASN A 16 -23.80 14.21 2.72
C ASN A 16 -23.26 13.01 3.55
N GLY A 17 -24.10 12.05 3.93
CA GLY A 17 -23.68 10.89 4.74
C GLY A 17 -22.91 9.80 3.98
N PHE A 18 -22.88 9.84 2.64
CA PHE A 18 -22.20 8.83 1.82
C PHE A 18 -20.73 9.14 1.51
N ALA A 19 -20.30 10.40 1.61
CA ALA A 19 -18.92 10.80 1.33
C ALA A 19 -17.95 10.40 2.45
N GLN A 20 -18.39 10.44 3.72
CA GLN A 20 -17.55 10.08 4.86
C GLN A 20 -17.24 8.58 4.94
N LYS A 21 -18.12 7.70 4.42
CA LYS A 21 -17.88 6.23 4.46
C LYS A 21 -16.72 5.77 3.57
N LYS A 22 -16.31 6.57 2.58
CA LYS A 22 -15.21 6.23 1.69
C LYS A 22 -13.85 6.55 2.32
N TRP A 23 -13.78 7.56 3.17
CA TRP A 23 -12.57 7.98 3.88
C TRP A 23 -12.47 7.22 5.22
N MET A 24 -11.25 6.98 5.73
CA MET A 24 -10.97 6.16 6.92
C MET A 24 -11.48 4.72 6.78
N SER A 25 -11.13 4.06 5.67
CA SER A 25 -11.59 2.71 5.38
C SER A 25 -10.48 1.84 4.79
N GLU A 26 -10.64 0.53 4.92
CA GLU A 26 -9.78 -0.43 4.25
C GLU A 26 -10.28 -0.69 2.83
N VAL A 27 -9.42 -0.42 1.85
CA VAL A 27 -9.72 -0.58 0.43
C VAL A 27 -9.07 -1.87 -0.09
N PRO A 28 -9.81 -2.75 -0.78
CA PRO A 28 -9.25 -3.96 -1.35
C PRO A 28 -8.31 -3.62 -2.51
N LYS A 29 -7.10 -4.16 -2.46
CA LYS A 29 -6.07 -4.01 -3.49
C LYS A 29 -5.51 -5.35 -3.92
N GLN A 30 -4.87 -5.38 -5.08
CA GLN A 30 -4.07 -6.49 -5.54
C GLN A 30 -2.60 -6.08 -5.59
N ILE A 31 -1.78 -6.74 -4.77
CA ILE A 31 -0.34 -6.58 -4.74
C ILE A 31 0.31 -7.59 -5.68
N ILE A 32 1.21 -7.13 -6.54
CA ILE A 32 1.95 -8.00 -7.48
C ILE A 32 3.33 -8.27 -6.88
N ILE A 33 3.59 -9.51 -6.53
CA ILE A 33 4.80 -9.95 -5.83
C ILE A 33 5.68 -10.75 -6.79
N VAL A 34 6.94 -10.36 -6.88
CA VAL A 34 7.98 -11.02 -7.70
C VAL A 34 8.66 -12.15 -6.93
N ARG A 35 8.94 -11.94 -5.64
CA ARG A 35 9.63 -12.89 -4.76
C ARG A 35 9.19 -12.68 -3.32
N SER A 36 9.17 -13.76 -2.55
CA SER A 36 8.99 -13.76 -1.09
C SER A 36 10.14 -14.55 -0.47
N THR A 37 10.83 -13.98 0.52
CA THR A 37 11.96 -14.62 1.21
C THR A 37 12.05 -14.13 2.65
N LYS A 38 12.73 -14.89 3.52
CA LYS A 38 12.98 -14.48 4.91
C LYS A 38 14.25 -13.62 5.05
N SER A 39 15.08 -13.55 4.01
CA SER A 39 16.31 -12.74 4.00
C SER A 39 16.07 -11.40 3.33
N TYR A 40 16.29 -10.30 4.05
CA TYR A 40 16.22 -8.96 3.47
C TYR A 40 17.24 -8.76 2.34
N GLU A 41 18.46 -9.29 2.48
CA GLU A 41 19.51 -9.16 1.47
C GLU A 41 19.13 -9.85 0.16
N GLU A 42 18.51 -11.04 0.25
CA GLU A 42 17.95 -11.71 -0.91
C GLU A 42 16.81 -10.91 -1.55
N ALA A 43 15.90 -10.35 -0.74
CA ALA A 43 14.80 -9.52 -1.24
C ALA A 43 15.33 -8.27 -1.93
N LEU A 44 16.33 -7.60 -1.35
CA LEU A 44 16.95 -6.41 -1.92
C LEU A 44 17.66 -6.71 -3.25
N THR A 45 18.38 -7.83 -3.31
CA THR A 45 19.04 -8.29 -4.55
C THR A 45 18.00 -8.56 -5.64
N ALA A 46 16.93 -9.28 -5.31
CA ALA A 46 15.84 -9.56 -6.23
C ALA A 46 15.07 -8.29 -6.65
N ALA A 47 14.90 -7.31 -5.76
CA ALA A 47 14.28 -6.02 -6.07
C ALA A 47 15.12 -5.21 -7.07
N LYS A 48 16.45 -5.16 -6.89
CA LYS A 48 17.36 -4.51 -7.85
C LYS A 48 17.32 -5.18 -9.22
N ASP A 49 17.32 -6.52 -9.25
CA ASP A 49 17.19 -7.29 -10.50
C ASP A 49 15.83 -7.06 -11.17
N ALA A 50 14.73 -7.06 -10.41
CA ALA A 50 13.38 -6.79 -10.89
C ALA A 50 13.26 -5.38 -11.47
N ALA A 51 13.77 -4.36 -10.78
CA ALA A 51 13.75 -2.99 -11.26
C ALA A 51 14.47 -2.85 -12.61
N LYS A 52 15.65 -3.48 -12.73
CA LYS A 52 16.42 -3.49 -13.98
C LYS A 52 15.69 -4.23 -15.10
N LYS A 53 15.21 -5.45 -14.87
CA LYS A 53 14.61 -6.31 -15.91
C LYS A 53 13.23 -5.83 -16.35
N LEU A 54 12.46 -5.19 -15.47
CA LEU A 54 11.16 -4.63 -15.78
C LEU A 54 11.23 -3.16 -16.24
N GLY A 55 12.40 -2.51 -16.15
CA GLY A 55 12.56 -1.09 -16.45
C GLY A 55 11.75 -0.18 -15.53
N LYS A 56 11.55 -0.58 -14.27
CA LYS A 56 10.73 0.14 -13.28
C LYS A 56 11.62 0.87 -12.27
N LYS A 57 11.12 1.96 -11.69
CA LYS A 57 11.78 2.66 -10.58
C LYS A 57 11.98 1.69 -9.41
N LEU A 58 13.17 1.68 -8.81
CA LEU A 58 13.39 1.08 -7.51
C LEU A 58 13.18 2.15 -6.44
N ASP A 59 12.22 1.93 -5.54
CA ASP A 59 11.96 2.82 -4.41
C ASP A 59 11.86 1.99 -3.13
N LEU A 60 12.88 2.12 -2.28
CA LEU A 60 12.97 1.40 -1.02
C LEU A 60 12.38 2.21 0.16
N ARG A 61 11.82 3.40 -0.12
CA ARG A 61 11.12 4.26 0.85
C ARG A 61 11.94 4.56 2.11
N GLU A 62 13.27 4.56 1.99
CA GLU A 62 14.23 4.73 3.09
C GLU A 62 14.03 3.75 4.26
N LEU A 63 13.42 2.59 3.97
CA LEU A 63 13.18 1.54 4.96
C LEU A 63 14.42 0.68 5.16
N SER A 64 14.59 0.23 6.40
CA SER A 64 15.66 -0.68 6.81
C SER A 64 15.09 -1.86 7.62
N PRO A 65 15.77 -3.02 7.65
CA PRO A 65 15.33 -4.17 8.44
C PRO A 65 15.19 -3.85 9.93
N ASN A 66 14.14 -4.37 10.55
CA ASN A 66 13.90 -4.26 11.98
C ASN A 66 13.36 -5.57 12.55
N ALA A 67 13.86 -6.00 13.71
CA ALA A 67 13.46 -7.28 14.31
C ALA A 67 12.00 -7.31 14.79
N LYS A 68 11.42 -6.17 15.17
CA LYS A 68 10.05 -6.05 15.70
C LYS A 68 9.02 -5.93 14.58
N THR A 69 9.28 -5.05 13.62
CA THR A 69 8.32 -4.66 12.57
C THR A 69 8.67 -5.22 11.18
N GLY A 70 9.79 -5.92 11.06
CA GLY A 70 10.34 -6.44 9.80
C GLY A 70 11.10 -5.37 9.00
N LEU A 71 10.45 -4.22 8.77
CA LEU A 71 11.04 -3.00 8.22
C LEU A 71 10.78 -1.82 9.17
N THR A 72 11.52 -0.72 9.04
CA THR A 72 11.28 0.53 9.76
C THR A 72 11.89 1.70 9.01
N LEU A 73 11.29 2.87 9.14
CA LEU A 73 11.97 4.14 8.87
C LEU A 73 13.11 4.36 9.86
N SER A 74 14.04 5.25 9.52
CA SER A 74 15.05 5.71 10.47
C SER A 74 14.39 6.43 11.65
N GLU A 75 15.03 6.38 12.82
CA GLU A 75 14.54 7.08 14.02
C GLU A 75 14.41 8.60 13.78
N ALA A 76 15.33 9.18 12.99
CA ALA A 76 15.26 10.57 12.59
C ALA A 76 14.00 10.86 11.75
N ALA A 77 13.73 10.03 10.74
CA ALA A 77 12.54 10.18 9.90
C ALA A 77 11.22 10.06 10.69
N CYS A 78 11.19 9.22 11.73
CA CYS A 78 10.03 9.11 12.64
C CYS A 78 9.84 10.39 13.49
N LYS A 79 10.93 10.98 14.00
CA LYS A 79 10.85 12.12 14.94
C LYS A 79 10.65 13.48 14.27
N THR A 80 11.04 13.64 13.01
CA THR A 80 11.02 14.95 12.31
C THR A 80 9.74 15.23 11.52
N GLY A 81 8.70 14.39 11.63
CA GLY A 81 7.40 14.61 10.98
C GLY A 81 7.34 14.13 9.52
N GLY A 82 8.17 13.16 9.13
CA GLY A 82 7.98 12.42 7.87
C GLY A 82 6.91 11.32 7.97
N SER A 83 6.55 10.96 9.20
CA SER A 83 5.40 10.14 9.57
C SER A 83 4.56 10.91 10.58
N ASP A 84 3.24 10.77 10.49
CA ASP A 84 2.30 11.30 11.48
C ASP A 84 2.53 10.66 12.88
N GLU A 85 3.12 9.46 12.89
CA GLU A 85 3.53 8.72 14.09
C GLU A 85 4.97 9.07 14.52
N LYS A 86 5.13 9.45 15.80
CA LYS A 86 6.43 9.82 16.42
C LYS A 86 7.15 8.64 17.08
N ASP A 87 6.53 7.46 17.09
CA ASP A 87 7.04 6.29 17.78
C ASP A 87 8.06 5.53 16.90
N PHE A 88 9.06 4.94 17.53
CA PHE A 88 10.06 4.09 16.86
C PHE A 88 10.07 2.69 17.49
N PRO A 89 10.13 1.61 16.69
CA PRO A 89 10.15 1.57 15.22
C PRO A 89 8.77 1.82 14.59
N TYR A 90 8.76 2.46 13.41
CA TYR A 90 7.56 2.72 12.61
C TYR A 90 7.73 2.25 11.17
N TYR A 91 6.75 1.50 10.67
CA TYR A 91 6.71 1.00 9.30
C TYR A 91 5.36 1.28 8.66
N PRO A 92 5.27 2.35 7.85
CA PRO A 92 4.08 2.60 7.05
C PRO A 92 4.05 1.63 5.87
N ALA A 93 3.06 0.73 5.82
CA ALA A 93 2.91 -0.18 4.69
C ALA A 93 2.72 0.61 3.38
N ARG A 94 3.13 0.03 2.25
CA ARG A 94 2.99 0.71 0.96
C ARG A 94 1.52 0.78 0.58
N GLY A 95 1.10 1.96 0.16
CA GLY A 95 -0.27 2.28 -0.22
C GLY A 95 -1.11 2.80 0.94
N ASP A 96 -0.76 2.53 2.20
CA ASP A 96 -1.52 3.08 3.33
C ASP A 96 -1.49 4.62 3.30
N GLY A 97 -2.60 5.23 3.72
CA GLY A 97 -2.81 6.67 3.65
C GLY A 97 -3.75 7.03 2.50
N ASN A 98 -3.27 6.83 1.27
CA ASN A 98 -4.03 7.23 0.07
C ASN A 98 -4.68 6.07 -0.67
N ALA A 99 -4.25 4.82 -0.42
CA ALA A 99 -4.62 3.65 -1.21
C ALA A 99 -4.46 3.87 -2.73
N ASP A 100 -3.44 4.62 -3.12
CA ASP A 100 -3.16 4.90 -4.52
C ASP A 100 -2.65 3.67 -5.26
N ASN A 101 -2.96 3.59 -6.55
CA ASN A 101 -2.34 2.62 -7.43
C ASN A 101 -0.94 3.08 -7.79
N ASP A 102 0.01 2.17 -7.82
CA ASP A 102 1.40 2.46 -8.11
C ASP A 102 2.08 1.33 -8.90
N ASP A 103 3.27 1.63 -9.43
CA ASP A 103 3.95 0.76 -10.39
C ASP A 103 5.49 0.76 -10.27
N TYR A 104 6.00 0.90 -9.05
CA TYR A 104 7.44 0.83 -8.77
C TYR A 104 7.82 -0.47 -8.04
N ILE A 105 9.10 -0.82 -8.08
CA ILE A 105 9.65 -1.94 -7.32
C ILE A 105 10.01 -1.48 -5.91
N SER A 106 9.55 -2.21 -4.89
CA SER A 106 9.98 -2.02 -3.50
C SER A 106 10.22 -3.35 -2.79
N VAL A 107 10.83 -3.27 -1.60
CA VAL A 107 10.86 -4.38 -0.64
C VAL A 107 9.92 -4.00 0.50
N GLU A 108 8.94 -4.87 0.76
CA GLU A 108 7.94 -4.68 1.80
C GLU A 108 7.98 -5.88 2.77
N TYR A 109 7.34 -5.75 3.93
CA TYR A 109 7.24 -6.85 4.90
C TYR A 109 5.81 -7.38 4.99
N SER A 110 5.64 -8.69 4.84
CA SER A 110 4.33 -9.31 4.62
C SER A 110 3.36 -9.17 5.80
N ASN A 111 3.87 -8.96 7.03
CA ASN A 111 3.01 -8.77 8.21
C ASN A 111 2.14 -7.53 8.13
N ALA A 112 2.54 -6.52 7.35
CA ALA A 112 1.77 -5.28 7.21
C ALA A 112 0.56 -5.42 6.28
N TYR A 113 0.44 -6.54 5.56
CA TYR A 113 -0.61 -6.75 4.57
C TYR A 113 -1.55 -7.87 4.99
N LYS A 114 -2.85 -7.57 5.05
CA LYS A 114 -3.87 -8.57 5.38
C LYS A 114 -3.90 -9.69 4.33
N HIS A 115 -4.19 -10.91 4.80
CA HIS A 115 -4.30 -12.13 3.97
C HIS A 115 -3.00 -12.63 3.31
N LEU A 116 -1.85 -12.02 3.63
CA LEU A 116 -0.53 -12.58 3.30
C LEU A 116 -0.02 -13.44 4.46
N SER A 117 0.80 -14.43 4.13
CA SER A 117 1.55 -15.17 5.15
C SER A 117 2.61 -14.26 5.77
N GLY A 118 2.61 -14.14 7.09
CA GLY A 118 3.59 -13.32 7.82
C GLY A 118 5.00 -13.90 7.81
N GLY A 119 5.99 -13.05 8.10
CA GLY A 119 7.39 -13.42 8.32
C GLY A 119 8.27 -13.35 7.08
N TYR A 120 7.86 -12.63 6.02
CA TYR A 120 8.59 -12.57 4.76
C TYR A 120 8.84 -11.12 4.32
N TYR A 121 10.04 -10.88 3.80
CA TYR A 121 10.30 -9.77 2.90
C TYR A 121 9.77 -10.13 1.52
N ILE A 122 8.95 -9.26 0.95
CA ILE A 122 8.32 -9.43 -0.36
C ILE A 122 8.82 -8.36 -1.32
N VAL A 123 9.14 -8.76 -2.54
CA VAL A 123 9.49 -7.84 -3.62
C VAL A 123 8.22 -7.49 -4.36
N VAL A 124 7.76 -6.25 -4.21
CA VAL A 124 6.49 -5.77 -4.75
C VAL A 124 6.74 -5.00 -6.03
N ALA A 125 6.09 -5.40 -7.12
CA ALA A 125 6.19 -4.73 -8.41
C ALA A 125 5.10 -3.68 -8.67
N GLY A 126 4.07 -3.65 -7.84
CA GLY A 126 2.99 -2.67 -7.89
C GLY A 126 1.81 -3.07 -7.01
N ILE A 127 1.07 -2.06 -6.57
CA ILE A 127 -0.24 -2.18 -5.92
C ILE A 127 -1.25 -1.54 -6.85
N GLN A 128 -2.30 -2.29 -7.18
CA GLN A 128 -3.35 -1.84 -8.08
C GLN A 128 -4.71 -2.20 -7.48
N ASP A 129 -5.78 -1.62 -8.04
CA ASP A 129 -7.12 -2.11 -7.75
C ASP A 129 -7.25 -3.60 -8.07
N VAL A 130 -8.27 -4.25 -7.52
CA VAL A 130 -8.56 -5.66 -7.78
C VAL A 130 -8.64 -5.93 -9.28
N GLU A 131 -8.28 -7.15 -9.69
CA GLU A 131 -8.25 -7.57 -11.10
C GLU A 131 -7.10 -6.94 -11.91
N ALA A 132 -5.95 -6.70 -11.28
CA ALA A 132 -4.69 -6.23 -11.89
C ALA A 132 -4.02 -7.24 -12.87
N LYS A 133 -4.82 -7.85 -13.76
CA LYS A 133 -4.44 -8.90 -14.70
C LYS A 133 -3.35 -8.44 -15.68
N LYS A 134 -3.45 -7.19 -16.16
CA LYS A 134 -2.48 -6.62 -17.09
C LYS A 134 -1.08 -6.53 -16.45
N LEU A 135 -0.98 -5.88 -15.29
CA LEU A 135 0.29 -5.75 -14.57
C LEU A 135 0.85 -7.13 -14.19
N LEU A 136 0.00 -8.05 -13.71
CA LEU A 136 0.44 -9.41 -13.41
C LEU A 136 1.01 -10.12 -14.64
N ALA A 137 0.35 -10.01 -15.80
CA ALA A 137 0.82 -10.63 -17.05
C ALA A 137 2.16 -10.05 -17.50
N GLU A 138 2.33 -8.72 -17.42
CA GLU A 138 3.58 -8.03 -17.73
C GLU A 138 4.72 -8.50 -16.82
N VAL A 139 4.49 -8.55 -15.50
CA VAL A 139 5.50 -9.04 -14.55
C VAL A 139 5.80 -10.52 -14.79
N LYS A 140 4.79 -11.37 -15.03
CA LYS A 140 4.97 -12.81 -15.32
C LYS A 140 5.63 -13.10 -16.67
N ALA A 141 5.63 -12.15 -17.60
CA ALA A 141 6.40 -12.28 -18.83
C ALA A 141 7.91 -12.43 -18.52
N VAL A 142 8.38 -11.71 -17.50
CA VAL A 142 9.79 -11.68 -17.07
C VAL A 142 10.06 -12.61 -15.88
N PHE A 143 9.18 -12.65 -14.88
CA PHE A 143 9.31 -13.43 -13.65
C PHE A 143 8.18 -14.45 -13.53
N LYS A 144 8.41 -15.69 -13.98
CA LYS A 144 7.37 -16.71 -14.12
C LYS A 144 6.64 -17.06 -12.82
N ASP A 145 7.36 -17.01 -11.71
CA ASP A 145 6.83 -17.32 -10.37
C ASP A 145 6.14 -16.13 -9.71
N ALA A 146 6.12 -14.95 -10.36
CA ALA A 146 5.40 -13.80 -9.84
C ALA A 146 3.90 -14.10 -9.73
N TYR A 147 3.28 -13.53 -8.70
CA TYR A 147 1.88 -13.77 -8.38
C TYR A 147 1.20 -12.50 -7.86
N GLY A 148 -0.12 -12.44 -8.06
CA GLY A 148 -0.96 -11.41 -7.45
C GLY A 148 -1.59 -11.94 -6.17
N LYS A 149 -1.68 -11.11 -5.13
CA LYS A 149 -2.40 -11.43 -3.89
C LYS A 149 -3.35 -10.29 -3.55
N ARG A 150 -4.59 -10.60 -3.17
CA ARG A 150 -5.51 -9.59 -2.64
C ARG A 150 -5.13 -9.28 -1.19
N THR A 151 -5.12 -8.00 -0.87
CA THR A 151 -4.89 -7.45 0.47
C THR A 151 -5.86 -6.28 0.71
N MET A 152 -5.87 -5.79 1.93
CA MET A 152 -6.49 -4.53 2.31
C MET A 152 -5.39 -3.48 2.51
N VAL A 153 -5.67 -2.24 2.12
CA VAL A 153 -4.80 -1.07 2.29
C VAL A 153 -5.62 0.05 2.94
N TRP A 154 -5.05 0.74 3.93
CA TRP A 154 -5.73 1.82 4.63
C TRP A 154 -5.87 3.07 3.76
N TYR A 155 -7.07 3.62 3.67
CA TYR A 155 -7.35 4.90 3.04
C TYR A 155 -7.91 5.89 4.06
N GLY A 156 -7.08 6.83 4.48
CA GLY A 156 -7.35 7.79 5.55
C GLY A 156 -6.03 8.36 6.09
N PRO A 157 -6.07 9.29 7.06
CA PRO A 157 -4.87 9.74 7.75
C PRO A 157 -4.11 8.54 8.33
N MET A 158 -2.78 8.59 8.31
CA MET A 158 -1.97 7.65 9.07
C MET A 158 -2.00 8.12 10.52
N ASP A 159 -2.50 7.31 11.44
CA ASP A 159 -2.45 7.62 12.88
C ASP A 159 -1.02 7.46 13.43
#